data_AF-D9WTQ6-F1
#
_entry.id   AF-D9WTQ6-F1
#
_cell.length_a   1.000
_cell.length_b   1.000
_cell.length_c   1.000
_cell.angle_alpha   90.00
_cell.angle_beta   90.00
_cell.angle_gamma   90.00
#
_symmetry.space_group_name_H-M   'P 1'
#
loop_
_entity.id
_entity.type
_entity.pdbx_description
1 polymer ?
#
loop_
_entity_poly.entity_id
_entity_poly.type
_entity_poly.pdbx_seq_one_letter_code
_entity_poly.pdbx_strand_id
1 'polypeptide(L)'
;MFVVLGNPSAGGAYGPELLPPFWRALSPALPNGAATHAVRHVMYFSGHGITANLAVLTAYALGGALVGVLGVTLIRRRRAAVSA
;
A
#
# COMPACT_ATOMS: atom_id res chain seq x y z
N MET A 1 -1.64 -14.21 -7.38
CA MET A 1 -2.36 -13.81 -6.15
C MET A 1 -2.48 -12.29 -5.97
N PHE A 2 -1.46 -11.49 -6.35
CA PHE A 2 -1.47 -10.01 -6.23
C PHE A 2 -2.65 -9.34 -6.96
N VAL A 3 -3.03 -9.83 -8.15
CA VAL A 3 -4.13 -9.25 -8.96
C VAL A 3 -5.51 -9.58 -8.39
N VAL A 4 -5.69 -10.77 -7.82
CA VAL A 4 -7.00 -11.24 -7.32
C VAL A 4 -7.39 -10.53 -6.01
N LEU A 5 -6.42 -10.19 -5.16
CA LEU A 5 -6.67 -9.47 -3.90
C LEU A 5 -6.51 -7.95 -4.07
N GLY A 6 -5.57 -7.52 -4.92
CA GLY A 6 -5.25 -6.11 -5.14
C GLY A 6 -6.31 -5.35 -5.91
N ASN A 7 -6.99 -6.00 -6.86
CA ASN A 7 -7.97 -5.33 -7.72
C ASN A 7 -9.31 -5.08 -6.98
N PRO A 8 -9.89 -6.05 -6.22
CA PRO A 8 -11.07 -5.78 -5.39
C PRO A 8 -10.81 -4.78 -4.27
N SER A 9 -9.63 -4.81 -3.64
CA SER A 9 -9.28 -3.88 -2.56
C SER A 9 -8.90 -2.48 -3.03
N ALA A 10 -8.54 -2.29 -4.31
CA ALA A 10 -8.19 -0.97 -4.84
C ALA A 10 -9.39 0.01 -4.85
N GLY A 11 -10.63 -0.47 -4.85
CA GLY A 11 -11.83 0.37 -4.90
C GLY A 11 -11.90 1.29 -6.13
N GLY A 12 -11.18 0.93 -7.20
CA GLY A 12 -11.03 1.73 -8.42
C GLY A 12 -12.25 1.64 -9.33
N ALA A 13 -12.63 0.42 -9.74
CA ALA A 13 -13.78 0.19 -10.62
C ALA A 13 -15.14 0.40 -9.93
N TYR A 14 -15.19 0.19 -8.61
CA TYR A 14 -16.41 0.27 -7.80
C TYR A 14 -16.13 1.03 -6.51
N GLY A 15 -17.05 1.90 -6.10
CA GLY A 15 -16.98 2.60 -4.82
C GLY A 15 -17.04 1.63 -3.63
N PRO A 16 -16.56 2.03 -2.44
CA PRO A 16 -16.50 1.17 -1.26
C PRO A 16 -17.83 0.48 -0.93
N GLU A 17 -18.95 1.18 -1.15
CA GLU A 17 -20.32 0.74 -0.92
C GLU A 17 -20.76 -0.45 -1.79
N LEU A 18 -20.11 -0.65 -2.94
CA LEU A 18 -20.40 -1.77 -3.85
C LEU A 18 -19.45 -2.96 -3.63
N LEU A 19 -18.49 -2.86 -2.71
CA LEU A 19 -17.56 -3.94 -2.39
C LEU A 19 -18.17 -4.91 -1.38
N PRO A 20 -17.87 -6.22 -1.48
CA PRO A 20 -18.19 -7.16 -0.42
C PRO A 20 -17.63 -6.69 0.94
N PRO A 21 -18.33 -6.93 2.07
CA PRO A 21 -17.99 -6.33 3.36
C PRO A 21 -16.53 -6.51 3.80
N PHE A 22 -15.96 -7.68 3.50
CA PHE A 22 -14.56 -8.00 3.74
C PHE A 22 -13.60 -7.04 3.02
N TRP A 23 -13.81 -6.83 1.72
CA TRP A 23 -12.95 -5.97 0.89
C TRP A 23 -13.09 -4.50 1.26
N ARG A 24 -14.30 -4.07 1.59
CA ARG A 24 -14.59 -2.72 2.07
C ARG A 24 -13.85 -2.39 3.36
N ALA A 25 -13.79 -3.33 4.30
CA ALA A 25 -13.09 -3.14 5.57
C ALA A 25 -11.56 -3.16 5.43
N LEU A 26 -11.04 -3.99 4.53
CA LEU A 26 -9.58 -4.16 4.34
C LEU A 26 -8.95 -3.05 3.47
N SER A 27 -9.70 -2.54 2.49
CA SER A 27 -9.26 -1.54 1.50
C SER A 27 -8.49 -0.35 2.10
N PRO A 28 -8.96 0.33 3.17
CA PRO A 28 -8.29 1.53 3.70
C PRO A 28 -6.90 1.25 4.29
N ALA A 29 -6.66 0.03 4.76
CA ALA A 29 -5.38 -0.38 5.32
C ALA A 29 -4.36 -0.79 4.24
N LEU A 30 -4.80 -0.95 2.99
CA LEU A 30 -3.95 -1.33 1.88
C LEU A 30 -3.52 -0.10 1.07
N PRO A 31 -2.28 -0.08 0.53
CA PRO A 31 -1.78 1.06 -0.21
C PRO A 31 -2.63 1.39 -1.43
N ASN A 32 -3.21 0.38 -2.10
CA ASN A 32 -4.07 0.60 -3.26
C ASN A 32 -5.37 1.33 -2.90
N GLY A 33 -6.05 0.91 -1.83
CA GLY A 33 -7.30 1.54 -1.39
C GLY A 33 -7.07 2.96 -0.86
N ALA A 34 -6.02 3.14 -0.03
CA ALA A 34 -5.60 4.45 0.46
C ALA A 34 -5.25 5.42 -0.69
N ALA A 35 -4.53 4.96 -1.72
CA ALA A 35 -4.18 5.77 -2.89
C ALA A 35 -5.43 6.23 -3.66
N THR A 36 -6.34 5.30 -4.00
CA THR A 36 -7.59 5.65 -4.71
C THR A 36 -8.41 6.66 -3.92
N HIS A 37 -8.53 6.47 -2.60
CA HIS A 37 -9.26 7.38 -1.73
C HIS A 37 -8.62 8.77 -1.67
N ALA A 38 -7.28 8.84 -1.55
CA ALA A 38 -6.56 10.11 -1.58
C ALA A 38 -6.76 10.86 -2.90
N VAL A 39 -6.65 10.17 -4.05
CA VAL A 39 -6.86 10.78 -5.38
C VAL A 39 -8.28 11.35 -5.51
N ARG A 40 -9.31 10.59 -5.12
CA ARG A 40 -10.70 11.08 -5.13
C ARG A 40 -10.87 12.33 -4.25
N HIS A 41 -10.28 12.33 -3.06
CA HIS A 41 -10.35 13.48 -2.18
C HIS A 41 -9.64 14.71 -2.72
N VAL A 42 -8.50 14.56 -3.38
CA VAL A 42 -7.81 15.67 -4.07
C VAL A 42 -8.67 16.22 -5.21
N MET A 43 -9.24 15.33 -6.04
CA MET A 43 -10.00 15.73 -7.23
C MET A 43 -11.37 16.32 -6.92
N TYR A 44 -12.08 15.77 -5.95
CA TYR A 44 -13.48 16.11 -5.68
C TYR A 44 -13.70 16.92 -4.40
N PHE A 45 -12.77 16.84 -3.44
CA PHE A 45 -12.92 17.43 -2.11
C PHE A 45 -11.73 18.30 -1.69
N SER A 46 -10.96 18.81 -2.66
CA SER A 46 -9.80 19.69 -2.43
C SER A 46 -8.78 19.14 -1.41
N GLY A 47 -8.66 17.81 -1.31
CA GLY A 47 -7.75 17.11 -0.41
C GLY A 47 -8.21 17.04 1.05
N HIS A 48 -9.46 17.38 1.37
CA HIS A 48 -9.95 17.32 2.75
C HIS A 48 -9.91 15.89 3.31
N GLY A 49 -9.41 15.68 4.54
CA GLY A 49 -9.45 14.36 5.19
C GLY A 49 -8.49 13.28 4.66
N ILE A 50 -7.43 13.63 3.94
CA ILE A 50 -6.49 12.65 3.36
C ILE A 50 -5.39 12.15 4.31
N THR A 51 -5.31 12.66 5.54
CA THR A 51 -4.21 12.38 6.48
C THR A 51 -4.03 10.87 6.74
N ALA A 52 -5.11 10.14 6.97
CA ALA A 52 -5.05 8.69 7.19
C ALA A 52 -4.52 7.94 5.97
N ASN A 53 -4.92 8.35 4.76
CA ASN A 53 -4.45 7.75 3.51
C ASN A 53 -2.94 7.97 3.33
N LEU A 54 -2.47 9.20 3.57
CA LEU A 54 -1.05 9.54 3.49
C LEU A 54 -0.23 8.78 4.53
N ALA A 55 -0.75 8.59 5.74
CA ALA A 55 -0.09 7.79 6.77
C ALA A 55 0.11 6.33 6.33
N VAL A 56 -0.93 5.70 5.77
CA VAL A 56 -0.85 4.32 5.26
C VAL A 56 0.17 4.22 4.11
N LEU A 57 0.10 5.14 3.14
CA LEU A 57 1.03 5.15 2.00
C LEU A 57 2.48 5.35 2.45
N THR A 58 2.71 6.28 3.38
CA THR A 58 4.05 6.55 3.91
C THR A 58 4.58 5.36 4.71
N ALA A 59 3.75 4.73 5.53
CA ALA A 59 4.12 3.54 6.29
C ALA A 59 4.55 2.38 5.37
N TYR A 60 3.79 2.12 4.30
CA TYR A 60 4.16 1.09 3.32
C TYR A 60 5.43 1.45 2.55
N ALA A 61 5.60 2.71 2.14
CA ALA A 61 6.79 3.15 1.43
C ALA A 61 8.06 2.99 2.29
N LEU A 62 8.02 3.48 3.54
CA LEU A 62 9.13 3.36 4.48
C LEU A 62 9.40 1.91 4.88
N GLY A 63 8.34 1.14 5.16
CA GLY A 63 8.46 -0.28 5.50
C GLY A 63 9.08 -1.10 4.37
N GLY A 64 8.60 -0.90 3.13
CA GLY A 64 9.16 -1.54 1.94
C GLY A 64 10.62 -1.16 1.70
N ALA A 65 10.97 0.13 1.84
CA ALA A 65 12.34 0.61 1.70
C ALA A 65 13.27 -0.01 2.75
N LEU A 66 12.84 -0.04 4.02
CA LEU A 66 13.60 -0.64 5.11
C LEU A 66 13.85 -2.12 4.87
N VAL A 67 12.80 -2.89 4.53
CA VAL A 67 12.93 -4.31 4.21
C VAL A 67 13.87 -4.53 3.03
N GLY A 68 13.79 -3.69 1.99
CA GLY A 68 14.68 -3.74 0.84
C GLY A 68 16.15 -3.52 1.21
N VAL A 69 16.45 -2.47 1.99
CA VAL A 69 17.80 -2.17 2.46
C VAL A 69 18.35 -3.29 3.35
N LEU A 70 17.55 -3.78 4.30
CA LEU A 70 17.93 -4.89 5.16
C LEU A 70 18.18 -6.17 4.35
N GLY A 71 17.31 -6.47 3.38
CA GLY A 71 17.50 -7.61 2.47
C GLY A 71 18.82 -7.53 1.70
N VAL A 72 19.11 -6.38 1.08
CA VAL A 72 20.35 -6.16 0.33
C VAL A 72 21.58 -6.27 1.23
N THR A 73 21.55 -5.65 2.40
CA THR A 73 22.69 -5.68 3.34
C THR A 73 22.95 -7.09 3.87
N LEU A 74 21.92 -7.86 4.21
CA LEU A 74 22.05 -9.25 4.66
C LEU A 74 22.57 -10.17 3.56
N ILE A 75 22.06 -10.04 2.32
CA ILE A 75 22.54 -10.83 1.17
C ILE A 75 24.01 -10.53 0.88
N ARG A 76 24.41 -9.24 0.92
CA ARG A 76 25.81 -8.83 0.71
C ARG A 76 26.74 -9.42 1.76
N ARG A 77 26.36 -9.37 3.05
CA ARG A 77 27.16 -9.97 4.14
C ARG A 77 27.35 -11.47 3.96
N ARG A 78 26.30 -12.20 3.58
CA ARG A 78 26.38 -13.65 3.32
C ARG A 78 27.33 -13.96 2.18
N ARG A 79 27.30 -13.19 1.08
CA ARG A 79 28.20 -13.41 -0.06
C ARG A 79 29.67 -13.18 0.31
N ALA A 80 29.96 -12.11 1.05
CA ALA A 80 31.32 -11.80 1.50
C ALA A 80 31.92 -12.91 2.40
N ALA A 81 31.08 -13.53 3.25
CA ALA A 81 31.49 -14.63 4.12
C ALA A 81 31.72 -15.97 3.40
N VAL A 82 31.12 -16.17 2.21
CA VAL A 82 31.31 -17.39 1.40
C VAL A 82 32.54 -17.27 0.48
N SER A 83 32.95 -16.05 0.15
CA SER A 83 34.14 -15.78 -0.68
C SER A 83 35.45 -15.66 0.11
N ALA A 84 35.39 -15.73 1.44
CA ALA A 84 36.53 -15.64 2.35
C ALA A 84 36.86 -17.04 2.89
#